data_AF-A0A9X1LAG7-F1
#
_entry.id   AF-A0A9X1LAG7-F1
#
_cell.length_a   1.000
_cell.length_b   1.000
_cell.length_c   1.000
_cell.angle_alpha   90.00
_cell.angle_beta   90.00
_cell.angle_gamma   90.00
#
_symmetry.space_group_name_H-M   'P 1'
#
loop_
_entity.id
_entity.type
_entity.pdbx_description
1 polymer ?
#
loop_
_entity_poly.entity_id
_entity_poly.type
_entity_poly.pdbx_seq_one_letter_code
_entity_poly.pdbx_strand_id
1 'polypeptide(L)'
;MVYLIEFFLFLLPFALYALWRRYNPDIEPGPRVMLAAAAGVLLMLVFAIWYGISVSMAPDAIYVPAELGPDGRVVPGRVVEPAR
;
A
#
# COMPACT_ATOMS: atom_id res chain seq x y z
N MET A 1 12.45 -4.26 12.87
CA MET A 1 11.93 -5.65 12.85
C MET A 1 10.66 -5.76 11.99
N VAL A 2 9.67 -4.87 12.13
CA VAL A 2 8.46 -4.84 11.27
C VAL A 2 8.79 -4.72 9.78
N TYR A 3 9.72 -3.82 9.41
CA TYR A 3 10.15 -3.64 8.01
C TYR A 3 10.74 -4.89 7.34
N LEU A 4 11.35 -5.80 8.11
CA LEU A 4 11.89 -7.04 7.56
C LEU A 4 10.77 -8.03 7.23
N ILE A 5 9.75 -8.10 8.08
CA ILE A 5 8.56 -8.92 7.84
C ILE A 5 7.79 -8.38 6.63
N GLU A 6 7.59 -7.07 6.54
CA GLU A 6 6.97 -6.41 5.39
C GLU A 6 7.72 -6.70 4.09
N PHE A 7 9.06 -6.65 4.14
CA PHE A 7 9.90 -6.99 3.00
C PHE A 7 9.72 -8.44 2.55
N PHE A 8 9.70 -9.40 3.49
CA PHE A 8 9.45 -10.80 3.16
C PHE A 8 8.02 -11.05 2.65
N LEU A 9 7.02 -10.38 3.22
CA LEU A 9 5.63 -10.47 2.75
C LEU A 9 5.47 -9.89 1.34
N PHE A 10 6.16 -8.79 1.04
CA PHE A 10 6.23 -8.22 -0.30
C PHE A 10 6.86 -9.19 -1.31
N LEU A 11 7.94 -9.87 -0.92
CA LEU A 11 8.62 -10.84 -1.79
C LEU A 11 7.91 -12.19 -1.90
N LEU A 12 7.05 -12.52 -0.94
CA LEU A 12 6.39 -13.83 -0.84
C LEU A 12 5.72 -14.30 -2.15
N PRO A 13 4.87 -13.51 -2.84
CA PRO A 13 4.24 -13.97 -4.07
C PRO A 13 5.26 -14.32 -5.17
N PHE A 14 6.34 -13.54 -5.28
CA PHE A 14 7.40 -13.77 -6.27
C PHE A 14 8.23 -15.01 -5.92
N ALA A 15 8.58 -15.16 -4.64
CA ALA A 15 9.33 -16.31 -4.14
C ALA A 15 8.54 -17.61 -4.33
N LEU A 16 7.24 -17.62 -4.02
CA LEU A 16 6.36 -18.76 -4.24
C LEU A 16 6.26 -19.12 -5.73
N TYR A 17 6.12 -18.12 -6.61
CA TYR A 17 6.09 -18.37 -8.06
C TYR A 17 7.42 -18.90 -8.59
N ALA A 18 8.55 -18.32 -8.17
CA ALA A 18 9.88 -18.78 -8.56
C ALA A 18 10.15 -20.21 -8.08
N LEU A 19 9.73 -20.53 -6.84
CA LEU A 19 9.81 -21.88 -6.29
C LEU A 19 8.95 -22.86 -7.09
N TRP A 20 7.72 -22.48 -7.44
CA TRP A 20 6.85 -23.30 -8.28
C TRP A 20 7.46 -23.55 -9.67
N ARG A 21 7.98 -22.52 -10.35
CA ARG A 21 8.66 -22.66 -11.65
C ARG A 21 9.87 -23.58 -11.59
N ARG A 22 10.64 -23.54 -10.50
CA ARG A 22 11.79 -24.44 -10.30
C ARG A 22 11.39 -25.91 -10.30
N TYR A 23 10.24 -26.26 -9.73
CA TYR A 23 9.74 -27.64 -9.70
C TYR A 23 8.87 -28.01 -10.92
N ASN A 24 8.48 -27.03 -11.74
CA ASN A 24 7.59 -27.20 -12.88
C ASN A 24 8.14 -26.47 -14.13
N PRO A 25 9.36 -26.80 -14.62
CA PRO A 25 10.03 -26.04 -15.67
C PRO A 25 9.28 -26.07 -17.00
N ASP A 26 8.72 -27.23 -17.36
CA ASP A 26 8.05 -27.48 -18.65
C ASP A 26 6.53 -27.25 -18.61
N ILE A 27 5.99 -26.82 -17.46
CA ILE A 27 4.56 -26.57 -17.29
C ILE A 27 4.31 -25.07 -17.40
N GLU A 28 3.50 -24.70 -18.38
CA GLU A 28 2.97 -23.35 -18.51
C GLU A 28 1.76 -23.14 -17.59
N PRO A 29 1.63 -21.98 -16.94
CA PRO A 29 0.45 -21.67 -16.16
C PRO A 29 -0.80 -21.67 -17.04
N GLY A 30 -1.78 -22.49 -16.67
CA GLY A 30 -3.06 -22.51 -17.38
C GLY A 30 -3.80 -21.17 -17.32
N PRO A 31 -4.75 -20.93 -18.23
CA PRO A 31 -5.44 -19.65 -18.37
C PRO A 31 -6.18 -19.21 -17.10
N ARG A 32 -6.69 -20.15 -16.28
CA ARG A 32 -7.33 -19.84 -14.99
C ARG A 32 -6.36 -19.21 -14.00
N VAL A 33 -5.11 -19.68 -13.97
CA VAL A 33 -4.07 -19.14 -13.09
C VAL A 33 -3.68 -17.74 -13.56
N MET A 34 -3.55 -17.54 -14.86
CA MET A 34 -3.30 -16.20 -15.43
C MET A 34 -4.43 -15.22 -15.15
N LEU A 35 -5.70 -15.65 -15.24
CA LEU A 35 -6.84 -14.82 -14.87
C LEU A 35 -6.84 -14.46 -13.38
N ALA A 36 -6.53 -15.42 -12.51
CA ALA A 36 -6.41 -15.15 -11.07
C ALA A 36 -5.27 -14.16 -10.76
N ALA A 37 -4.12 -14.30 -11.42
CA ALA A 37 -3.00 -13.38 -11.29
C ALA A 37 -3.37 -11.96 -11.77
N ALA A 38 -4.01 -11.85 -12.93
CA ALA A 38 -4.50 -10.58 -13.47
C ALA A 38 -5.52 -9.91 -12.52
N ALA A 39 -6.46 -10.68 -11.97
CA ALA A 39 -7.42 -10.18 -10.99
C ALA A 39 -6.73 -9.67 -9.71
N GLY A 40 -5.70 -10.37 -9.23
CA GLY A 40 -4.90 -9.93 -8.08
C GLY A 40 -4.19 -8.59 -8.33
N VAL A 41 -3.57 -8.43 -9.50
CA VAL A 41 -2.93 -7.16 -9.90
C VAL A 41 -3.95 -6.03 -9.99
N LEU A 42 -5.10 -6.28 -10.60
CA LEU A 42 -6.18 -5.30 -10.69
C LEU A 42 -6.68 -4.88 -9.31
N LEU A 43 -6.91 -5.83 -8.40
CA LEU A 43 -7.31 -5.55 -7.03
C LEU A 43 -6.27 -4.70 -6.30
N MET A 44 -4.99 -5.03 -6.44
CA MET A 44 -3.90 -4.23 -5.87
C MET A 44 -3.94 -2.77 -6.37
N LEU A 45 -4.08 -2.57 -7.67
CA LEU A 45 -4.16 -1.23 -8.27
C LEU A 45 -5.39 -0.46 -7.78
N VAL A 46 -6.56 -1.10 -7.77
CA VAL A 46 -7.81 -0.48 -7.29
C VAL A 46 -7.67 -0.05 -5.83
N PHE A 47 -7.14 -0.92 -4.96
CA PHE A 47 -6.93 -0.57 -3.56
C PHE A 47 -5.88 0.53 -3.37
N ALA A 48 -4.79 0.52 -4.14
CA ALA A 48 -3.79 1.58 -4.08
C ALA A 48 -4.38 2.95 -4.47
N ILE A 49 -5.17 3.00 -5.54
CA ILE A 49 -5.87 4.22 -5.98
C ILE A 49 -6.88 4.66 -4.92
N TRP A 50 -7.74 3.74 -4.46
CA TRP A 50 -8.76 4.03 -3.46
C TRP A 50 -8.14 4.54 -2.16
N TYR A 51 -7.07 3.91 -1.68
CA TYR A 51 -6.35 4.33 -0.48
C TYR A 51 -5.70 5.70 -0.68
N GLY A 52 -5.04 5.93 -1.81
CA GLY A 52 -4.45 7.24 -2.14
C GLY A 52 -5.48 8.37 -2.13
N ILE A 53 -6.69 8.10 -2.64
CA ILE A 53 -7.80 9.06 -2.59
C ILE A 53 -8.32 9.22 -1.15
N SER A 54 -8.47 8.14 -0.39
CA SER A 54 -9.06 8.20 0.96
C SER A 54 -8.20 8.95 1.97
N VAL A 55 -6.87 8.97 1.78
CA VAL A 55 -5.93 9.73 2.62
C VAL A 55 -5.51 11.07 2.01
N SER A 56 -6.02 11.42 0.81
CA SER A 56 -5.66 12.68 0.16
C SER A 56 -6.22 13.90 0.90
N MET A 57 -5.48 15.01 0.85
CA MET A 57 -5.92 16.30 1.37
C MET A 57 -6.61 17.09 0.26
N ALA A 58 -7.58 17.95 0.61
CA ALA A 58 -8.14 18.87 -0.37
C ALA A 58 -7.03 19.78 -0.93
N PRO A 59 -7.08 20.15 -2.22
CA PRO A 59 -5.99 20.90 -2.87
C PRO A 59 -5.63 22.23 -2.19
N ASP A 60 -6.59 22.83 -1.50
CA ASP A 60 -6.51 24.11 -0.79
C ASP A 60 -6.37 23.96 0.73
N ALA A 61 -6.27 22.72 1.22
CA ALA A 61 -6.17 22.46 2.64
C ALA A 61 -4.79 22.85 3.19
N ILE A 62 -4.76 23.51 4.34
CA ILE A 62 -3.52 23.95 4.97
C ILE A 62 -3.07 22.86 5.95
N TYR A 63 -1.88 22.31 5.70
CA TYR A 63 -1.21 21.42 6.64
C TYR A 63 -0.64 22.22 7.81
N VAL A 64 -1.12 21.93 9.03
CA VAL A 64 -0.54 22.45 10.27
C VAL A 64 0.32 21.34 10.87
N PRO A 65 1.65 21.55 11.00
CA PRO A 65 2.54 20.55 11.56
C PRO A 65 2.21 20.26 13.02
N ALA A 66 2.73 19.13 13.54
CA ALA A 66 2.60 18.82 14.96
C ALA A 66 3.41 19.82 15.80
N GLU A 67 2.84 20.25 16.92
CA GLU A 67 3.42 21.28 17.79
C GLU A 67 3.45 20.79 19.24
N LEU A 68 4.39 21.30 20.05
CA LEU A 68 4.36 21.08 21.49
C LEU A 68 3.51 22.15 22.15
N GLY A 69 2.44 21.75 22.83
CA GLY A 69 1.54 22.64 23.56
C GLY A 69 2.20 23.30 24.77
N PRO A 70 1.58 24.35 25.33
CA PRO A 70 2.10 25.07 26.50
C PRO A 70 2.25 24.19 27.76
N ASP A 71 1.51 23.08 27.80
CA ASP A 71 1.50 22.06 28.84
C ASP A 71 2.49 20.92 28.58
N GLY A 72 3.32 21.04 27.53
CA GLY A 72 4.27 20.01 27.10
C GLY A 72 3.65 18.82 26.39
N ARG A 73 2.34 18.85 26.08
CA ARG A 73 1.67 17.78 25.32
C ARG A 73 1.85 17.98 23.82
N VAL A 74 2.05 16.87 23.09
CA VAL A 74 2.10 16.91 21.62
C VAL A 74 0.70 17.16 21.07
N VAL A 75 0.53 18.25 20.33
CA VAL A 75 -0.65 18.50 19.51
C VAL A 75 -0.39 17.88 18.13
N PRO A 76 -1.15 16.85 17.72
CA PRO A 76 -0.95 16.20 16.43
C PRO A 76 -1.13 17.18 15.27
N GLY A 77 -0.37 16.95 14.19
CA GLY A 77 -0.56 17.69 12.95
C GLY A 77 -1.98 17.53 12.44
N ARG A 78 -2.56 18.62 11.96
CA ARG A 78 -3.96 18.66 11.50
C ARG A 78 -4.07 19.36 10.17
N VAL A 79 -5.11 19.02 9.43
CA VAL A 79 -5.49 19.71 8.21
C VAL A 79 -6.62 20.67 8.57
N VAL A 80 -6.46 21.95 8.25
CA VAL A 80 -7.51 22.97 8.45
C VAL A 80 -7.98 23.49 7.11
N GLU A 81 -9.29 23.71 7.01
CA GLU A 81 -9.93 24.31 5.86
C GLU A 81 -9.60 25.82 5.85
N PRO A 82 -9.27 26.43 4.69
CA PRO A 82 -8.99 27.85 4.63
C PRO A 82 -10.21 28.65 5.09
N ALA A 83 -10.00 29.65 5.94
CA ALA A 83 -11.08 30.53 6.40
C ALA A 83 -11.72 31.21 5.18
N ARG A 84 -13.02 30.96 4.95
CA ARG A 84 -13.82 31.64 3.93
C ARG A 84 -14.02 33.11 4.26
#